data_AF-A0A538S7F1-F1
#
_entry.id   AF-A0A538S7F1-F1
#
_cell.length_a   1.000
_cell.length_b   1.000
_cell.length_c   1.000
_cell.angle_alpha   90.00
_cell.angle_beta   90.00
_cell.angle_gamma   90.00
#
_symmetry.space_group_name_H-M   'P 1'
#
loop_
_entity.id
_entity.type
_entity.pdbx_description
1 polymer ?
#
loop_
_entity_poly.entity_id
_entity_poly.type
_entity_poly.pdbx_seq_one_letter_code
_entity_poly.pdbx_strand_id
1 'polypeptide(L)' 'MSAVKDLVGPAVDRLAGDLEKLSRQIHDNPELGYQEIKAAAWLTEFLDKQGFKVERGVAGVETAFRGTLETGEGPTIA' A
#
# COMPACT_ATOMS: atom_id res chain seq x y z
N MET A 1 -28.03 -3.32 -1.92
CA MET A 1 -26.55 -3.27 -1.91
C MET A 1 -26.03 -4.62 -1.41
N SER A 2 -24.84 -5.04 -1.83
CA SER A 2 -24.24 -6.30 -1.35
C SER A 2 -23.66 -6.08 0.03
N ALA A 3 -23.98 -6.93 1.00
CA ALA A 3 -23.53 -6.82 2.39
C ALA A 3 -22.00 -6.69 2.54
N VAL A 4 -21.23 -7.22 1.60
CA VAL A 4 -19.75 -7.10 1.59
C VAL A 4 -19.29 -5.70 1.17
N LYS A 5 -20.00 -5.05 0.24
CA LYS A 5 -19.65 -3.68 -0.20
C LYS A 5 -19.86 -2.67 0.93
N ASP A 6 -20.84 -2.92 1.78
CA ASP A 6 -21.17 -2.04 2.91
C ASP A 6 -20.08 -2.06 4.00
N LEU A 7 -19.19 -3.07 4.01
CA LEU A 7 -18.05 -3.17 4.94
C LEU A 7 -16.85 -2.30 4.52
N VAL A 8 -16.79 -1.85 3.26
CA VAL A 8 -15.63 -1.12 2.73
C VAL A 8 -15.50 0.25 3.39
N GLY A 9 -16.60 1.00 3.51
CA GLY A 9 -16.60 2.34 4.13
C GLY A 9 -16.02 2.32 5.55
N PRO A 10 -16.57 1.52 6.48
CA PRO A 10 -16.03 1.40 7.83
C PRO A 10 -14.58 0.91 7.88
N ALA A 11 -14.15 0.07 6.93
CA ALA A 11 -12.75 -0.35 6.86
C ALA A 11 -11.82 0.81 6.48
N VAL A 12 -12.23 1.66 5.54
CA VAL A 12 -11.51 2.88 5.16
C VAL A 12 -11.48 3.86 6.32
N ASP A 13 -12.61 4.10 7.00
CA ASP A 13 -12.69 5.02 8.14
C ASP A 13 -11.74 4.61 9.28
N ARG A 14 -11.61 3.31 9.55
CA ARG A 14 -10.65 2.80 10.53
C ARG A 14 -9.19 3.07 10.17
N LEU A 15 -8.86 3.08 8.87
CA LEU A 15 -7.50 3.29 8.37
C LEU A 15 -7.20 4.75 8.00
N ALA A 16 -8.21 5.62 8.01
CA ALA A 16 -8.12 6.99 7.49
C ALA A 16 -6.97 7.77 8.12
N GLY A 17 -6.82 7.71 9.45
CA GLY A 17 -5.74 8.43 10.14
C GLY A 17 -4.34 7.99 9.71
N ASP A 18 -4.12 6.68 9.55
CA ASP A 18 -2.82 6.14 9.12
C ASP A 18 -2.53 6.47 7.65
N LEU A 19 -3.55 6.36 6.79
CA LEU A 19 -3.45 6.70 5.36
C LEU A 19 -3.18 8.20 5.14
N GLU A 20 -3.88 9.07 5.88
CA GLU A 20 -3.65 10.52 5.83
C GLU A 20 -2.26 10.89 6.32
N LYS A 21 -1.81 10.27 7.42
CA LYS A 21 -0.47 10.49 7.95
C LYS A 21 0.61 10.05 6.95
N LEU A 22 0.46 8.88 6.35
CA LEU A 22 1.37 8.37 5.32
C LEU A 22 1.41 9.30 4.11
N SER A 23 0.24 9.73 3.63
CA SER A 23 0.11 10.67 2.50
C SER A 23 0.83 11.99 2.77
N ARG A 24 0.59 12.60 3.94
CA ARG A 24 1.28 13.84 4.35
C ARG A 24 2.78 13.63 4.50
N GLN A 25 3.20 12.51 5.08
CA GLN A 25 4.61 12.18 5.25
C GLN A 25 5.35 12.09 3.90
N ILE A 26 4.73 11.47 2.89
CA ILE A 26 5.27 11.44 1.51
C ILE A 26 5.28 12.85 0.91
N HIS A 27 4.21 13.61 1.06
CA HIS A 27 4.10 14.98 0.54
C HIS A 27 5.17 15.92 1.11
N ASP A 28 5.41 15.84 2.43
CA ASP A 28 6.37 16.69 3.15
C ASP A 28 7.84 16.29 2.86
N ASN A 29 8.07 15.17 2.19
CA ASN A 29 9.41 14.63 1.87
C ASN A 29 9.52 14.30 0.37
N PRO A 30 9.53 15.31 -0.53
CA PRO A 30 9.64 15.07 -1.96
C PRO A 30 11.00 14.44 -2.31
N GLU A 31 10.96 13.39 -3.12
CA GLU A 31 12.13 12.69 -3.66
C GLU A 31 12.06 12.66 -5.19
N LEU A 32 13.21 12.50 -5.85
CA LEU A 32 13.27 12.40 -7.31
C LEU A 32 12.81 11.01 -7.78
N GLY A 33 12.32 10.93 -9.02
CA GLY A 33 11.99 9.65 -9.64
C GLY A 33 13.20 8.71 -9.66
N TYR A 34 12.96 7.43 -9.36
CA TYR A 34 14.00 6.40 -9.17
C TYR A 34 14.94 6.60 -7.97
N GLN A 35 14.66 7.59 -7.11
CA GLN A 35 15.39 7.88 -5.88
C GLN A 35 14.43 8.07 -4.69
N GLU A 36 13.18 7.61 -4.81
CA GLU A 36 12.14 7.69 -3.78
C GLU A 36 12.29 6.60 -2.71
N ILE A 37 13.47 6.56 -2.09
CA ILE A 37 13.86 5.54 -1.10
C ILE A 37 12.96 5.58 0.13
N LYS A 38 12.65 6.78 0.65
CA LYS A 38 11.80 6.92 1.83
C LYS A 38 10.35 6.58 1.52
N ALA A 39 9.82 7.13 0.43
CA ALA A 39 8.42 6.89 0.05
C ALA A 39 8.17 5.39 -0.21
N ALA A 40 9.05 4.73 -0.97
CA ALA A 40 8.98 3.29 -1.19
C ALA A 40 9.05 2.49 0.12
N ALA A 41 9.94 2.87 1.05
CA ALA A 41 10.04 2.21 2.35
C ALA A 41 8.76 2.35 3.18
N TRP A 42 8.18 3.55 3.28
CA TRP A 42 6.97 3.77 4.08
C TRP A 42 5.74 3.07 3.50
N LEU A 43 5.57 3.09 2.17
CA LEU A 43 4.47 2.40 1.50
C LEU A 43 4.55 0.89 1.72
N THR A 44 5.75 0.33 1.54
CA THR A 44 5.94 -1.12 1.70
C THR A 44 5.81 -1.57 3.16
N GLU A 45 6.27 -0.78 4.13
CA GLU A 45 6.05 -1.05 5.55
C GLU A 45 4.56 -0.99 5.92
N PHE A 46 3.83 -0.02 5.38
CA PHE A 46 2.38 0.07 5.60
C PHE A 46 1.66 -1.17 5.04
N LEU A 47 1.97 -1.58 3.81
CA LEU A 47 1.38 -2.77 3.19
C LEU A 47 1.69 -4.06 3.95
N ASP A 48 2.94 -4.26 4.37
CA ASP A 48 3.36 -5.41 5.16
C ASP A 48 2.54 -5.51 6.48
N LYS A 49 2.34 -4.39 7.17
CA LYS A 49 1.48 -4.31 8.36
C LYS A 49 0.01 -4.65 8.11
N GLN A 50 -0.49 -4.42 6.89
CA GLN A 50 -1.85 -4.79 6.50
C GLN A 50 -1.95 -6.26 6.02
N GLY A 51 -0.85 -7.02 6.07
CA GLY A 51 -0.81 -8.44 5.71
C GLY A 51 -0.51 -8.73 4.24
N PHE A 52 -0.05 -7.73 3.48
CA PHE A 52 0.43 -7.97 2.12
C PHE A 52 1.81 -8.63 2.15
N LYS A 53 2.04 -9.59 1.26
CA LYS A 53 3.38 -10.05 0.91
C LYS A 53 4.03 -9.01 0.01
N VAL A 54 5.10 -8.38 0.49
CA VAL A 54 5.79 -7.31 -0.24
C VAL A 54 7.13 -7.78 -0.80
N GLU A 55 7.33 -7.54 -2.10
CA GLU A 55 8.59 -7.74 -2.81
C GLU A 55 9.14 -6.37 -3.24
N ARG A 56 10.38 -6.05 -2.86
CA ARG A 56 11.06 -4.78 -3.18
C ARG A 56 12.12 -4.99 -4.26
N GLY A 57 12.50 -3.93 -4.96
CA GLY A 57 13.56 -3.98 -5.98
C GLY A 57 13.11 -4.67 -7.27
N VAL A 58 11.83 -4.59 -7.62
CA VAL A 58 11.28 -5.34 -8.77
C VAL A 58 11.77 -4.76 -10.10
N ALA A 59 11.95 -5.63 -11.09
CA ALA A 59 12.41 -5.25 -12.44
C ALA A 59 13.73 -4.44 -12.46
N GLY A 60 14.60 -4.61 -11.46
CA GLY A 60 15.88 -3.91 -11.38
C GLY A 60 15.78 -2.44 -10.92
N VAL A 61 14.60 -1.99 -10.47
CA VAL A 61 14.39 -0.66 -9.91
C VAL A 61 14.30 -0.76 -8.40
N GLU A 62 15.27 -0.21 -7.68
CA GLU A 62 15.41 -0.35 -6.22
C GLU A 62 14.15 0.09 -5.45
N THR A 63 13.52 1.17 -5.92
CA THR A 63 12.34 1.77 -5.31
C THR A 63 11.02 1.14 -5.76
N ALA A 64 11.03 0.32 -6.81
CA ALA A 64 9.83 -0.37 -7.25
C ALA A 64 9.50 -1.55 -6.31
N PHE A 65 8.21 -1.76 -6.05
CA PHE A 65 7.75 -2.86 -5.21
C PHE A 65 6.44 -3.47 -5.72
N ARG A 66 6.18 -4.72 -5.32
CA ARG A 66 4.94 -5.46 -5.55
C ARG A 66 4.35 -5.89 -4.21
N GLY A 67 3.11 -5.52 -3.94
CA GLY A 67 2.33 -6.06 -2.82
C GLY A 67 1.31 -7.08 -3.33
N THR A 68 1.27 -8.25 -2.73
CA THR A 68 0.29 -9.31 -3.04
C THR A 68 -0.49 -9.68 -1.79
N LEU A 69 -1.82 -9.70 -1.90
CA LEU A 69 -2.72 -10.16 -0.85
C LEU A 69 -3.54 -11.34 -1.39
N GLU A 70 -3.44 -12.49 -0.74
CA GLU A 70 -4.18 -13.70 -1.09
C GLU A 70 -5.36 -13.87 -0.12
N THR A 71 -6.58 -13.86 -0.65
CA THR A 71 -7.82 -13.90 0.17
C THR A 71 -8.67 -15.14 -0.09
N GLY A 72 -8.09 -16.19 -0.66
CA GLY A 72 -8.76 -17.46 -1.01
C GLY A 72 -9.09 -17.60 -2.49
N GLU A 73 -9.97 -18.56 -2.83
CA GLU A 73 -10.36 -18.82 -4.21
C GLU A 73 -11.17 -17.65 -4.80
N GLY A 74 -10.71 -17.11 -5.93
CA GLY A 74 -11.34 -15.98 -6.59
C GLY A 74 -10.51 -15.44 -7.74
N PRO A 75 -11.04 -14.48 -8.51
CA PRO A 75 -10.28 -13.82 -9.56
C PRO A 75 -9.18 -12.93 -8.95
N THR A 76 -8.01 -12.94 -9.58
CA THR A 76 -6.92 -11.99 -9.28
C THR A 76 -7.18 -10.66 -10.00
N ILE A 77 -7.00 -9.56 -9.27
CA ILE A 77 -6.92 -8.21 -9.84
C ILE A 77 -5.44 -7.79 -9.78
N ALA A 78 -4.81 -7.55 -10.93
CA ALA A 78 -3.38 -7.24 -11.06
C ALA A 78 -3.15 -6.11 -12.06
#